data_AF-A0A962ZLC1-F1
#
_entry.id   AF-A0A962ZLC1-F1
#
_cell.length_a   1.000
_cell.length_b   1.000
_cell.length_c   1.000
_cell.angle_alpha   90.00
_cell.angle_beta   90.00
_cell.angle_gamma   90.00
#
_symmetry.space_group_name_H-M   'P 1'
#
loop_
_entity.id
_entity.type
_entity.pdbx_description
1 polymer ?
#
loop_
_entity_poly.entity_id
_entity_poly.type
_entity_poly.pdbx_seq_one_letter_code
_entity_poly.pdbx_strand_id
1 'polypeptide(L)' 'MILWQLEPVGAYAAPNDAQSAPIIDHRQRFLPVVARNGMVVGPEQLAAEVGLQVLRDGGNAVDAAVATGFALAVTYP' A
#
# COMPACT_ATOMS: atom_id res chain seq x y z
N MET A 1 40.73 16.94 15.68
CA MET A 1 40.45 16.90 14.23
C MET A 1 39.99 15.49 13.89
N ILE A 2 38.69 15.25 13.99
CA ILE A 2 38.04 14.00 13.58
C ILE A 2 37.09 14.40 12.45
N LEU A 3 37.40 13.95 11.24
CA LEU A 3 36.54 14.12 10.06
C LEU A 3 35.41 13.10 10.16
N TRP A 4 34.18 13.55 10.38
CA TRP A 4 32.98 12.76 10.13
C TRP A 4 32.68 12.82 8.63
N GLN A 5 32.95 11.74 7.91
CA GLN A 5 32.38 11.53 6.58
C GLN A 5 30.87 11.34 6.74
N LEU A 6 30.11 12.31 6.24
CA LEU A 6 28.68 12.18 6.01
C LEU A 6 28.50 11.14 4.90
N GLU A 7 28.24 9.89 5.26
CA GLU A 7 27.63 8.96 4.30
C GLU A 7 26.29 9.56 3.87
N PRO A 8 25.99 9.65 2.56
CA PRO A 8 24.68 10.08 2.13
C PRO A 8 23.65 9.12 2.76
N VAL A 9 22.84 9.63 3.69
CA VAL A 9 21.70 8.89 4.23
C VAL A 9 20.88 8.50 3.01
N GLY A 10 20.95 7.22 2.67
CA GLY A 10 20.55 6.72 1.37
C GLY A 10 19.19 7.30 0.99
N ALA A 11 19.15 8.00 -0.14
CA ALA A 11 17.89 8.25 -0.81
C ALA A 11 17.20 6.90 -0.91
N TYR A 12 16.08 6.72 -0.21
CA TYR A 12 15.24 5.54 -0.41
C TYR A 12 14.82 5.57 -1.88
N ALA A 13 15.56 4.85 -2.71
CA ALA A 13 15.24 4.71 -4.11
C ALA A 13 13.82 4.17 -4.17
N ALA A 14 12.91 4.92 -4.77
CA ALA A 14 11.61 4.40 -5.12
C ALA A 14 11.84 3.08 -5.88
N PRO A 15 11.16 1.98 -5.50
CA PRO A 15 11.39 0.70 -6.15
C PRO A 15 11.15 0.87 -7.66
N ASN A 16 12.20 0.60 -8.44
CA ASN A 16 12.21 0.73 -9.89
C ASN A 16 10.99 0.02 -10.51
N ASP A 17 10.22 0.77 -11.29
CA ASP A 17 9.02 0.35 -12.04
C ASP A 17 9.26 -0.79 -13.07
N ALA A 18 10.49 -1.33 -13.13
CA ALA A 18 10.93 -2.38 -14.05
C ALA A 18 11.09 -3.77 -13.40
N GLN A 19 10.92 -3.90 -12.07
CA GLN A 19 10.88 -5.20 -11.36
C GLN A 19 9.45 -5.66 -11.03
N SER A 20 8.44 -4.98 -11.58
CA SER A 20 7.04 -4.99 -11.11
C SER A 20 6.17 -6.17 -11.58
N ALA A 21 6.76 -7.24 -12.12
CA ALA A 21 6.06 -8.51 -12.25
C ALA A 21 6.38 -9.34 -11.00
N PRO A 22 5.38 -9.85 -10.26
CA PRO A 22 5.66 -10.74 -9.15
C PRO A 22 6.56 -11.87 -9.64
N ILE A 23 7.61 -12.19 -8.86
CA ILE A 23 8.42 -13.38 -9.13
C ILE A 23 7.43 -14.54 -9.12
N ILE A 24 7.18 -15.13 -10.29
CA ILE A 24 6.29 -16.28 -10.42
C ILE A 24 7.04 -17.51 -9.87
N ASP A 25 7.05 -17.63 -8.55
CA ASP A 25 7.51 -18.82 -7.86
C ASP A 25 6.37 -19.84 -7.85
N HIS A 26 6.53 -20.89 -8.62
CA HIS A 26 5.59 -22.01 -8.71
C HIS A 26 5.46 -22.79 -7.38
N ARG A 27 6.30 -22.50 -6.37
CA ARG A 27 6.12 -22.97 -4.99
C ARG A 27 5.19 -22.09 -4.16
N GLN A 28 4.91 -20.85 -4.58
CA GLN A 28 3.98 -19.96 -3.89
C GLN A 28 2.54 -20.29 -4.26
N ARG A 29 1.71 -20.56 -3.24
CA ARG A 29 0.29 -20.90 -3.41
C ARG A 29 -0.62 -19.68 -3.58
N PHE A 30 -0.10 -18.48 -3.35
CA PHE A 30 -0.83 -17.23 -3.46
C PHE A 30 0.00 -16.24 -4.24
N LEU A 31 -0.59 -15.69 -5.30
CA LEU A 31 0.00 -14.61 -6.06
C LEU A 31 -0.35 -13.29 -5.36
N PRO A 32 0.60 -12.35 -5.24
CA PRO A 32 0.29 -11.04 -4.68
C PRO A 32 -0.64 -10.29 -5.62
N VAL A 33 -1.59 -9.57 -5.03
CA VAL A 33 -2.33 -8.54 -5.77
C VAL A 33 -1.41 -7.34 -5.93
N VAL A 34 -1.35 -6.77 -7.13
CA VAL A 34 -0.53 -5.59 -7.44
C VAL A 34 -1.40 -4.47 -7.97
N ALA A 35 -1.12 -3.24 -7.54
CA ALA A 35 -1.80 -2.04 -8.00
C ALA A 35 -0.80 -0.90 -8.19
N ARG A 36 -0.97 -0.10 -9.25
CA ARG A 36 -0.04 1.00 -9.58
C ARG A 36 -0.31 2.27 -8.78
N ASN A 37 -1.58 2.58 -8.55
CA ASN A 37 -2.01 3.90 -8.07
C ASN A 37 -2.40 3.92 -6.58
N GLY A 38 -2.68 2.76 -6.00
CA GLY A 38 -3.14 2.64 -4.61
C GLY A 38 -3.78 1.30 -4.33
N MET A 39 -3.78 0.90 -3.07
CA MET A 39 -4.38 -0.34 -2.59
C MET A 39 -4.95 -0.13 -1.19
N VAL A 40 -6.10 -0.72 -0.92
CA VAL A 40 -6.69 -0.83 0.42
C VAL A 40 -6.82 -2.30 0.74
N VAL A 41 -6.35 -2.69 1.93
CA VAL A 41 -6.39 -4.08 2.43
C VAL A 41 -6.99 -4.06 3.82
N GLY A 42 -7.90 -4.98 4.09
CA GLY A 42 -8.56 -5.09 5.38
C GLY A 42 -9.22 -6.46 5.56
N PRO A 43 -9.76 -6.73 6.76
CA PRO A 43 -10.39 -8.01 7.09
C PRO A 43 -11.77 -8.22 6.43
N GLU A 44 -12.37 -7.16 5.87
CA GLU A 44 -13.72 -7.17 5.31
C GLU A 44 -13.74 -6.44 3.96
N GLN A 45 -14.43 -7.02 2.97
CA GLN A 45 -14.36 -6.59 1.58
C GLN A 45 -15.08 -5.25 1.35
N LEU A 46 -16.29 -5.05 1.88
CA LEU A 46 -17.06 -3.82 1.69
C LEU A 46 -16.33 -2.60 2.27
N ALA A 47 -15.68 -2.74 3.42
CA ALA A 47 -14.91 -1.68 4.03
C ALA A 47 -13.67 -1.32 3.21
N ALA A 48 -12.97 -2.34 2.67
CA ALA A 48 -11.87 -2.09 1.75
C ALA A 48 -12.34 -1.41 0.46
N GLU A 49 -13.52 -1.76 -0.06
CA GLU A 49 -14.14 -1.12 -1.23
C GLU A 49 -14.50 0.35 -0.96
N VAL A 50 -15.01 0.68 0.22
CA VAL A 50 -15.28 2.08 0.63
C VAL A 50 -14.00 2.91 0.65
N GLY A 51 -12.92 2.40 1.27
CA GLY A 51 -11.62 3.07 1.23
C GLY A 51 -11.06 3.22 -0.18
N LEU A 52 -11.20 2.18 -1.01
CA LEU A 52 -10.77 2.21 -2.41
C LEU A 52 -11.55 3.26 -3.21
N GLN A 53 -12.84 3.45 -2.95
CA GLN A 53 -13.65 4.48 -3.60
C GLN A 53 -13.14 5.88 -3.26
N VAL A 54 -12.78 6.14 -2.00
CA VAL A 54 -12.17 7.43 -1.61
C VAL A 54 -10.85 7.69 -2.33
N LEU A 55 -9.99 6.68 -2.50
CA LEU A 55 -8.78 6.82 -3.32
C LEU A 55 -9.10 7.12 -4.79
N ARG A 56 -10.11 6.44 -5.35
CA ARG A 56 -10.55 6.67 -6.75
C ARG A 56 -11.11 8.08 -6.95
N ASP A 57 -11.76 8.62 -5.93
CA ASP A 57 -12.35 9.97 -5.95
C ASP A 57 -11.29 11.08 -5.68
N GLY A 58 -10.02 10.71 -5.55
CA GLY A 58 -8.89 11.64 -5.41
C GLY A 58 -8.48 11.94 -3.98
N GLY A 59 -9.05 11.24 -2.98
CA GLY A 59 -8.60 11.30 -1.59
C GLY A 59 -7.21 10.68 -1.40
N ASN A 60 -6.54 11.06 -0.32
CA ASN A 60 -5.23 10.51 0.04
C ASN A 60 -5.37 9.22 0.89
N ALA A 61 -4.24 8.62 1.27
CA ALA A 61 -4.20 7.39 2.06
C ALA A 61 -4.86 7.52 3.45
N VAL A 62 -4.76 8.70 4.08
CA VAL A 62 -5.40 8.99 5.38
C VAL A 62 -6.92 9.07 5.22
N ASP A 63 -7.41 9.76 4.19
CA ASP A 63 -8.85 9.86 3.90
C ASP A 63 -9.45 8.46 3.68
N ALA A 64 -8.77 7.64 2.88
CA ALA A 64 -9.16 6.25 2.62
C ALA A 64 -9.14 5.38 3.89
N ALA A 65 -8.14 5.53 4.75
CA ALA A 65 -8.05 4.79 6.00
C ALA A 65 -9.18 5.18 6.98
N VAL A 66 -9.52 6.47 7.07
CA VAL A 66 -10.64 6.95 7.90
C VAL A 66 -11.96 6.38 7.39
N ALA A 67 -12.21 6.43 6.07
CA ALA A 67 -13.43 5.87 5.49
C ALA A 67 -13.52 4.35 5.68
N THR A 68 -12.41 3.62 5.49
CA THR A 68 -12.31 2.18 5.75
C THR A 68 -12.61 1.88 7.22
N GLY A 69 -12.07 2.65 8.16
CA GLY A 69 -12.30 2.47 9.60
C GLY A 69 -13.76 2.66 10.00
N PHE A 70 -14.43 3.69 9.46
CA PHE A 70 -15.86 3.87 9.68
C PHE A 70 -16.70 2.75 9.08
N ALA A 71 -16.35 2.24 7.90
CA ALA A 71 -17.04 1.11 7.30
C ALA A 71 -16.85 -0.17 8.13
N LEU A 72 -15.61 -0.46 8.57
CA LEU A 72 -15.32 -1.60 9.44
C LEU A 72 -16.13 -1.56 10.73
N ALA A 73 -16.30 -0.40 11.36
CA ALA A 73 -17.12 -0.26 12.56
C ALA A 73 -18.59 -0.70 12.39
N VAL A 74 -19.07 -0.80 11.14
CA VAL A 74 -20.42 -1.25 10.79
C VAL A 74 -20.42 -2.67 10.24
N THR A 75 -19.51 -2.99 9.32
CA THR A 75 -19.48 -4.27 8.59
C THR A 75 -18.71 -5.36 9.31
N TYR A 76 -17.85 -5.00 10.26
CA TYR A 76 -16.96 -5.89 11.00
C TYR A 76 -16.74 -5.39 12.46
N PRO A 77 -17.74 -5.51 13.35
CA PRO A 77 -17.70 -4.98 14.72
C PRO A 77 -16.82 -5.78 15.68
#